data_AF-A0A1C4YQP5-F1
#
_entry.id   AF-A0A1C4YQP5-F1
#
_cell.length_a   1.000
_cell.length_b   1.000
_cell.length_c   1.000
_cell.angle_alpha   90.00
_cell.angle_beta   90.00
_cell.angle_gamma   90.00
#
_symmetry.space_group_name_H-M   'P 1'
#
loop_
_entity.id
_entity.type
_entity.pdbx_description
1 polymer ?
#
loop_
_entity_poly.entity_id
_entity_poly.type
_entity_poly.pdbx_seq_one_letter_code
_entity_poly.pdbx_strand_id
1 'polypeptide(L)'
;MIADAFAGLGWHVPRLLAGLRAAPELYFDAIARAGVPCWHAGRAVLLGDAAWGVTLGGMGVGTGLVGAYVLAGELALAGGDHRVALPAYERRMRAYAGRWQRGASPGRFLAPASGWGLWLRDRLLATRPVQSLLVRGTGSLATEADLPDYAARV
;
A
#
# COMPACT_ATOMS: atom_id res chain seq x y z
N MET A 1 4.06 21.83 -14.97
CA MET A 1 3.36 21.28 -13.80
C MET A 1 4.32 20.73 -12.74
N ILE A 2 5.09 19.66 -13.00
CA ILE A 2 6.07 19.15 -12.00
C ILE A 2 7.21 20.16 -11.77
N ALA A 3 7.85 20.64 -12.84
CA ALA A 3 8.94 21.61 -12.70
C ALA A 3 8.51 22.90 -11.99
N ASP A 4 7.29 23.37 -12.23
CA ASP A 4 6.74 24.57 -11.60
C ASP A 4 6.40 24.34 -10.12
N ALA A 5 5.83 23.18 -9.78
CA ALA A 5 5.49 22.82 -8.40
C ALA A 5 6.72 22.69 -7.49
N PHE A 6 7.87 22.34 -8.06
CA PHE A 6 9.15 22.20 -7.34
C PHE A 6 10.12 23.35 -7.61
N ALA A 7 9.69 24.39 -8.33
CA ALA A 7 10.52 25.55 -8.65
C ALA A 7 10.92 26.29 -7.37
N GLY A 8 12.17 26.77 -7.32
CA GLY A 8 12.71 27.52 -6.18
C GLY A 8 13.13 26.66 -4.97
N LEU A 9 12.90 25.35 -4.99
CA LEU A 9 13.45 24.44 -3.97
C LEU A 9 14.97 24.25 -4.17
N GLY A 10 15.71 24.23 -3.06
CA GLY A 10 17.17 24.11 -3.04
C GLY A 10 17.70 22.66 -3.07
N TRP A 11 18.88 22.46 -2.46
CA TRP A 11 19.57 21.16 -2.38
C TRP A 11 19.84 20.55 -3.77
N HIS A 12 19.32 19.37 -4.06
CA HIS A 12 19.50 18.69 -5.35
C HIS A 12 18.33 18.88 -6.32
N VAL A 13 17.27 19.59 -5.92
CA VAL A 13 16.06 19.75 -6.75
C VAL A 13 16.36 20.37 -8.13
N PRO A 14 17.17 21.44 -8.27
CA PRO A 14 17.47 21.99 -9.60
C PRO A 14 18.15 20.98 -10.54
N ARG A 15 19.05 20.14 -10.01
CA ARG A 15 19.71 19.07 -10.78
C ARG A 15 18.73 17.97 -11.18
N LEU A 16 17.83 17.58 -10.28
CA LEU A 16 16.81 16.58 -10.56
C LEU A 16 15.80 17.08 -11.61
N LEU A 17 15.38 18.34 -11.53
CA LEU A 17 14.51 18.97 -12.53
C LEU A 17 15.17 19.10 -13.91
N ALA A 18 16.48 19.39 -13.96
CA ALA A 18 17.22 19.36 -15.21
C ALA A 18 17.27 17.95 -15.82
N GLY A 19 17.48 16.93 -14.97
CA GLY A 19 17.46 15.52 -15.37
C GLY A 19 16.09 15.03 -15.85
N LEU A 20 14.99 15.59 -15.33
CA LEU A 20 13.62 15.20 -15.70
C LEU A 20 13.36 15.31 -17.21
N ARG A 21 13.95 16.30 -17.89
CA ARG A 21 13.79 16.47 -19.34
C ARG A 21 14.52 15.41 -20.17
N ALA A 22 15.56 14.81 -19.60
CA ALA A 22 16.38 13.79 -20.26
C ALA A 22 16.04 12.37 -19.80
N ALA A 23 15.08 12.21 -18.88
CA ALA A 23 14.67 10.92 -18.36
C ALA A 23 13.98 10.11 -19.47
N PRO A 24 14.42 8.87 -19.76
CA PRO A 24 13.80 8.03 -20.79
C PRO A 24 12.40 7.56 -20.39
N GLU A 25 12.13 7.50 -19.07
CA GLU A 25 10.86 7.10 -18.50
C GLU A 25 10.50 8.03 -17.33
N LEU A 26 9.22 8.39 -17.25
CA LEU A 26 8.68 9.23 -16.18
C LEU A 26 7.42 8.58 -15.62
N TYR A 27 7.45 8.26 -14.33
CA TYR A 27 6.26 7.90 -13.57
C TYR A 27 5.77 9.10 -12.76
N PHE A 28 4.50 9.47 -12.95
CA PHE A 28 3.83 10.52 -12.19
C PHE A 28 2.35 10.17 -12.03
N ASP A 29 1.88 10.09 -10.79
CA ASP A 29 0.49 9.74 -10.48
C ASP A 29 0.05 10.41 -9.17
N ALA A 30 -1.27 10.47 -8.97
CA ALA A 30 -1.87 10.96 -7.74
C ALA A 30 -1.69 9.96 -6.58
N ILE A 31 -1.65 10.51 -5.37
CA ILE A 31 -1.86 9.71 -4.16
C ILE A 31 -3.36 9.48 -4.02
N ALA A 32 -3.79 8.23 -4.24
CA ALA A 32 -5.19 7.85 -4.28
C ALA A 32 -5.45 6.60 -3.44
N ARG A 33 -6.75 6.33 -3.23
CA ARG A 33 -7.26 5.13 -2.57
C ARG A 33 -8.42 4.56 -3.40
N ALA A 34 -8.40 3.26 -3.66
CA ALA A 34 -9.54 2.56 -4.25
C ALA A 34 -10.69 2.45 -3.24
N GLY A 35 -11.85 2.99 -3.61
CA GLY A 35 -13.08 2.91 -2.82
C GLY A 35 -14.18 2.21 -3.62
N VAL A 36 -14.19 0.87 -3.60
CA VAL A 36 -15.16 0.07 -4.37
C VAL A 36 -16.17 -0.62 -3.42
N PRO A 37 -17.50 -0.39 -3.59
CA PRO A 37 -18.53 -0.95 -2.71
C PRO A 37 -18.67 -2.48 -2.75
N CYS A 38 -18.42 -3.10 -3.91
CA CYS A 38 -18.45 -4.55 -4.11
C CYS A 38 -17.26 -4.95 -4.98
N TRP A 39 -16.54 -6.00 -4.60
CA TRP A 39 -15.33 -6.42 -5.29
C TRP A 39 -15.57 -7.52 -6.32
N HIS A 40 -16.81 -7.92 -6.55
CA HIS A 40 -17.14 -8.93 -7.54
C HIS A 40 -18.45 -8.63 -8.28
N ALA A 41 -18.54 -9.09 -9.52
CA ALA A 41 -19.74 -9.02 -10.34
C ALA A 41 -19.81 -10.22 -11.28
N GLY A 42 -20.82 -11.07 -11.11
CA GLY A 42 -20.96 -12.31 -11.87
C GLY A 42 -19.74 -13.23 -11.67
N ARG A 43 -18.90 -13.35 -12.70
CA ARG A 43 -17.66 -14.15 -12.70
C ARG A 43 -16.38 -13.30 -12.65
N ALA A 44 -16.51 -11.98 -12.57
CA ALA A 44 -15.38 -11.06 -12.44
C ALA A 44 -15.14 -10.67 -10.97
N VAL A 45 -13.88 -10.50 -10.59
CA VAL A 45 -13.45 -10.11 -9.25
C VAL A 45 -12.29 -9.12 -9.33
N LEU A 46 -12.26 -8.16 -8.42
CA LEU A 46 -11.18 -7.20 -8.25
C LEU A 46 -10.17 -7.74 -7.23
N LEU A 47 -8.89 -7.58 -7.55
CA LEU A 47 -7.77 -8.07 -6.76
C LEU A 47 -6.69 -6.99 -6.63
N GLY A 48 -6.08 -6.90 -5.46
CA GLY A 48 -4.96 -5.99 -5.21
C GLY A 48 -5.37 -4.53 -5.30
N ASP A 49 -4.56 -3.73 -6.00
CA ASP A 49 -4.77 -2.29 -6.06
C ASP A 49 -6.09 -1.88 -6.73
N ALA A 50 -6.65 -2.74 -7.61
CA ALA A 50 -7.96 -2.52 -8.21
C ALA A 50 -9.12 -2.58 -7.19
N ALA A 51 -8.95 -3.31 -6.08
CA ALA A 51 -9.97 -3.50 -5.06
C ALA A 51 -9.75 -2.62 -3.82
N TRP A 52 -8.50 -2.55 -3.34
CA TRP A 52 -8.14 -1.87 -2.09
C TRP A 52 -6.88 -1.03 -2.17
N GLY A 53 -6.40 -0.71 -3.38
CA GLY A 53 -5.15 0.00 -3.58
C GLY A 53 -5.03 1.29 -2.80
N VAL A 54 -3.83 1.54 -2.30
CA VAL A 54 -3.52 2.76 -1.58
C VAL A 54 -2.07 3.17 -1.79
N THR A 55 -1.87 4.36 -2.39
CA THR A 55 -0.55 4.81 -2.85
C THR A 55 0.44 4.99 -1.69
N LEU A 56 -0.05 5.34 -0.49
CA LEU A 56 0.77 5.62 0.70
C LEU A 56 0.61 4.56 1.81
N GLY A 57 0.62 3.27 1.45
CA GLY A 57 0.58 2.18 2.43
C GLY A 57 1.82 1.30 2.49
N GLY A 58 2.68 1.32 1.44
CA GLY A 58 3.86 0.45 1.35
C GLY A 58 3.58 -1.05 1.22
N MET A 59 2.29 -1.45 1.16
CA MET A 59 1.85 -2.86 1.25
C MET A 59 1.00 -3.34 0.06
N GLY A 60 0.97 -2.60 -1.05
CA GLY A 60 0.19 -3.00 -2.25
C GLY A 60 0.54 -4.41 -2.74
N VAL A 61 1.84 -4.67 -2.95
CA VAL A 61 2.33 -5.98 -3.41
C VAL A 61 2.01 -7.10 -2.41
N GLY A 62 2.34 -6.90 -1.13
CA GLY A 62 2.12 -7.91 -0.08
C GLY A 62 0.64 -8.27 0.09
N THR A 63 -0.24 -7.26 0.12
CA THR A 63 -1.68 -7.48 0.22
C THR A 63 -2.26 -8.10 -1.06
N GLY A 64 -1.71 -7.77 -2.23
CA GLY A 64 -2.05 -8.41 -3.50
C GLY A 64 -1.74 -9.91 -3.50
N LEU A 65 -0.57 -10.30 -2.99
CA LEU A 65 -0.18 -11.71 -2.87
C LEU A 65 -1.10 -12.48 -1.92
N VAL A 66 -1.38 -11.91 -0.75
CA VAL A 66 -2.34 -12.49 0.21
C VAL A 66 -3.74 -12.61 -0.42
N GLY A 67 -4.19 -11.58 -1.13
CA GLY A 67 -5.46 -11.59 -1.84
C GLY A 67 -5.55 -12.70 -2.88
N ALA A 68 -4.48 -12.93 -3.64
CA ALA A 68 -4.43 -13.98 -4.65
C ALA A 68 -4.53 -15.38 -3.99
N TYR A 69 -3.80 -15.59 -2.89
CA TYR A 69 -3.85 -16.82 -2.10
C TYR A 69 -5.25 -17.10 -1.56
N VAL A 70 -5.89 -16.11 -0.94
CA VAL A 70 -7.26 -16.24 -0.40
C VAL A 70 -8.27 -16.47 -1.52
N LEU A 71 -8.19 -15.74 -2.63
CA LEU A 71 -9.10 -15.93 -3.77
C LEU A 71 -9.03 -17.36 -4.32
N ALA A 72 -7.81 -17.86 -4.54
CA ALA A 72 -7.60 -19.23 -5.02
C ALA A 72 -8.13 -20.27 -4.01
N GLY A 73 -7.87 -20.06 -2.72
CA GLY A 73 -8.33 -20.94 -1.65
C GLY A 73 -9.86 -21.01 -1.51
N GLU A 74 -10.54 -19.87 -1.52
CA GLU A 74 -12.01 -19.83 -1.45
C GLU A 74 -12.65 -20.46 -2.70
N LEU A 75 -12.05 -20.29 -3.87
CA LEU A 75 -12.49 -20.97 -5.10
C LEU A 75 -12.33 -22.48 -5.01
N ALA A 76 -11.21 -22.96 -4.46
CA ALA A 76 -10.95 -24.39 -4.29
C ALA A 76 -11.93 -25.02 -3.29
N LEU A 77 -12.16 -24.38 -2.13
CA LEU A 77 -13.13 -24.85 -1.13
C LEU A 77 -14.56 -24.92 -1.66
N ALA A 78 -14.93 -23.97 -2.53
CA ALA A 78 -16.25 -23.95 -3.15
C ALA A 78 -16.39 -24.90 -4.34
N GLY A 79 -15.37 -25.73 -4.65
CA GLY A 79 -15.37 -26.60 -5.84
C GLY A 79 -15.50 -25.81 -7.15
N GLY A 80 -15.03 -24.57 -7.18
CA GLY A 80 -15.13 -23.65 -8.32
C GLY A 80 -16.44 -22.86 -8.40
N ASP A 81 -17.37 -22.98 -7.43
CA ASP A 81 -18.57 -22.15 -7.40
C ASP A 81 -18.24 -20.70 -6.98
N HIS A 82 -18.08 -19.84 -7.98
CA HIS A 82 -17.80 -18.42 -7.81
C HIS A 82 -18.89 -17.66 -7.02
N ARG A 83 -20.14 -18.15 -6.98
CA ARG A 83 -21.22 -17.51 -6.21
C ARG A 83 -21.01 -17.64 -4.71
N VAL A 84 -20.29 -18.68 -4.29
CA VAL A 84 -19.92 -18.92 -2.89
C VAL A 84 -18.54 -18.33 -2.60
N ALA A 85 -17.57 -18.55 -3.49
CA ALA A 85 -16.18 -18.16 -3.28
C ALA A 85 -15.96 -16.64 -3.26
N LEU A 86 -16.53 -15.89 -4.21
CA LEU A 86 -16.24 -14.46 -4.35
C LEU A 86 -16.75 -13.63 -3.16
N PRO A 87 -17.95 -13.86 -2.61
CA PRO A 87 -18.39 -13.21 -1.38
C PRO A 87 -17.53 -13.58 -0.15
N ALA A 88 -17.05 -14.83 -0.07
CA ALA A 88 -16.19 -15.28 1.01
C ALA A 88 -14.81 -14.61 0.96
N TYR A 89 -14.21 -14.56 -0.23
CA TYR A 89 -12.99 -13.81 -0.53
C TYR A 89 -13.12 -12.34 -0.13
N GLU A 90 -14.18 -11.67 -0.59
CA GLU A 90 -14.39 -10.24 -0.32
C GLU A 90 -14.50 -9.98 1.18
N ARG A 91 -15.32 -10.77 1.90
CA ARG A 91 -15.48 -10.63 3.35
C ARG A 91 -14.15 -10.75 4.09
N ARG A 92 -13.33 -11.75 3.74
CA ARG A 92 -12.02 -11.97 4.38
C ARG A 92 -11.04 -10.86 4.05
N MET A 93 -10.92 -10.51 2.77
CA MET A 93 -9.97 -9.50 2.32
C MET A 93 -10.35 -8.08 2.75
N ARG A 94 -11.63 -7.75 2.92
CA ARG A 94 -12.05 -6.46 3.50
C ARG A 94 -11.53 -6.28 4.92
N ALA A 95 -11.59 -7.32 5.75
CA ALA A 95 -11.09 -7.28 7.12
C ALA A 95 -9.55 -7.11 7.17
N TYR A 96 -8.83 -7.77 6.26
CA TYR A 96 -7.36 -7.71 6.17
C TYR A 96 -6.87 -6.39 5.53
N ALA A 97 -7.29 -6.11 4.29
CA ALA A 97 -6.87 -4.93 3.53
C ALA A 97 -7.34 -3.61 4.16
N GLY A 98 -8.49 -3.61 4.83
CA GLY A 98 -9.00 -2.42 5.53
C GLY A 98 -8.08 -1.91 6.66
N ARG A 99 -7.17 -2.74 7.18
CA ARG A 99 -6.14 -2.31 8.14
C ARG A 99 -5.11 -1.40 7.47
N TRP A 100 -4.66 -1.78 6.28
CA TRP A 100 -3.64 -1.07 5.50
C TRP A 100 -4.18 0.21 4.89
N GLN A 101 -5.44 0.21 4.45
CA GLN A 101 -6.08 1.41 3.96
C GLN A 101 -6.16 2.48 5.06
N ARG A 102 -6.50 2.14 6.31
CA ARG A 102 -6.64 3.13 7.39
C ARG A 102 -5.32 3.81 7.80
N GLY A 103 -4.18 3.14 7.65
CA GLY A 103 -2.86 3.69 7.97
C GLY A 103 -2.25 4.61 6.91
N ALA A 104 -2.88 4.72 5.74
CA ALA A 104 -2.29 5.37 4.58
C ALA A 104 -2.49 6.89 4.54
N SER A 105 -1.87 7.57 5.50
CA SER A 105 -1.64 9.01 5.45
C SER A 105 -0.14 9.23 5.67
N PRO A 106 0.52 10.13 4.91
CA PRO A 106 1.92 10.45 5.18
C PRO A 106 2.09 11.02 6.60
N GLY A 107 1.01 11.54 7.19
CA GLY A 107 1.00 12.05 8.56
C GLY A 107 1.92 13.26 8.73
N ARG A 108 1.83 13.90 9.90
CA ARG A 108 2.69 15.06 10.23
C ARG A 108 4.14 14.65 10.53
N PHE A 109 4.40 13.35 10.65
CA PHE A 109 5.73 12.81 10.91
C PHE A 109 6.56 12.64 9.62
N LEU A 110 6.01 12.04 8.55
CA LEU A 110 6.77 11.85 7.32
C LEU A 110 6.87 13.16 6.51
N ALA A 111 5.85 14.01 6.57
CA ALA A 111 5.83 15.31 5.89
C ALA A 111 5.53 16.47 6.88
N PRO A 112 6.52 16.89 7.70
CA PRO A 112 6.39 18.10 8.51
C PRO A 112 6.27 19.34 7.64
N ALA A 113 5.32 20.23 7.96
CA ALA A 113 5.09 21.47 7.20
C ALA A 113 6.07 22.62 7.56
N SER A 114 6.97 22.41 8.53
CA SER A 114 7.87 23.46 9.04
C SER A 114 9.34 23.03 9.00
N GLY A 115 10.23 23.99 8.76
CA GLY A 115 11.69 23.75 8.76
C GLY A 115 12.21 23.17 10.08
N TRP A 116 11.67 23.63 11.21
CA TRP A 116 11.94 23.06 12.53
C TRP A 116 11.47 21.61 12.67
N GLY A 117 10.29 21.29 12.11
CA GLY A 117 9.77 19.93 12.10
C GLY A 117 10.63 18.98 11.26
N LEU A 118 11.10 19.44 10.10
CA LEU A 118 12.05 18.71 9.26
C LEU A 118 13.36 18.46 10.00
N TRP A 119 13.94 19.49 10.62
CA TRP A 119 15.16 19.35 11.41
C TRP A 119 15.01 18.34 12.56
N LEU A 120 13.92 18.41 13.31
CA LEU A 120 13.66 17.50 14.43
C LEU A 120 13.49 16.05 13.94
N ARG A 121 12.69 15.84 12.90
CA ARG A 121 12.50 14.53 12.26
C ARG A 121 13.84 13.95 11.83
N ASP A 122 14.66 14.74 11.15
CA ASP A 122 15.95 14.30 10.63
C ASP A 122 16.95 13.98 11.75
N ARG A 123 16.94 14.77 12.85
CA ARG A 123 17.73 14.47 14.06
C ARG A 123 17.28 13.18 14.74
N LEU A 124 15.97 12.94 14.87
CA LEU A 124 15.45 11.72 15.45
C LEU A 124 15.79 10.51 14.58
N LEU A 125 15.58 10.59 13.27
CA LEU A 125 15.86 9.53 12.31
C LEU A 125 17.36 9.25 12.14
N ALA A 126 18.24 10.19 12.48
CA ALA A 126 19.68 9.94 12.50
C ALA A 126 20.13 9.00 13.64
N THR A 127 19.26 8.69 14.61
CA THR A 127 19.60 7.80 15.72
C THR A 127 19.20 6.35 15.44
N ARG A 128 20.16 5.43 15.57
CA ARG A 128 19.95 3.97 15.42
C ARG A 128 18.85 3.35 16.29
N PRO A 129 18.63 3.77 17.57
CA PRO A 129 17.52 3.22 18.35
C PRO A 129 16.16 3.57 17.75
N VAL A 130 15.99 4.80 17.24
CA VAL A 130 14.73 5.23 16.58
C VAL A 130 14.53 4.46 15.27
N GLN A 131 15.58 4.30 14.47
CA GLN A 131 15.51 3.48 13.25
C GLN A 131 15.11 2.03 13.57
N SER A 132 15.74 1.42 14.59
CA SER A 132 15.43 0.06 15.02
C SER A 132 13.98 -0.10 15.48
N LEU A 133 13.43 0.88 16.21
CA LEU A 133 12.04 0.87 16.66
C LEU A 133 11.06 0.95 15.47
N LEU A 134 11.32 1.84 14.51
CA LEU A 134 10.48 2.00 13.31
C LEU A 134 10.45 0.70 12.48
N VAL A 135 11.61 0.09 12.24
CA VAL A 135 11.72 -1.18 11.50
C VAL A 135 10.97 -2.31 12.22
N ARG A 136 11.08 -2.40 13.55
CA ARG A 136 10.34 -3.38 14.34
C ARG A 136 8.82 -3.17 14.25
N GLY A 137 8.36 -1.92 14.29
CA GLY A 137 6.96 -1.56 14.13
C GLY A 137 6.38 -2.00 12.78
N THR A 138 7.15 -1.86 11.70
CA THR A 138 6.74 -2.33 10.37
C THR A 138 6.71 -3.86 10.25
N GLY A 139 7.63 -4.57 10.91
CA GLY A 139 7.69 -6.04 10.87
C GLY A 139 6.49 -6.72 11.53
N SER A 140 6.02 -6.20 12.67
CA SER A 140 4.83 -6.72 13.36
C SER A 140 3.57 -6.60 12.50
N LEU A 141 3.36 -5.43 11.87
CA LEU A 141 2.21 -5.17 11.01
C LEU A 141 2.19 -6.07 9.76
N ALA A 142 3.37 -6.40 9.20
CA ALA A 142 3.49 -7.22 8.01
C ALA A 142 3.25 -8.73 8.27
N THR A 143 3.42 -9.20 9.51
CA THR A 143 3.45 -10.65 9.82
C THR A 143 2.12 -11.19 10.35
N GLU A 144 1.17 -10.33 10.75
CA GLU A 144 -0.14 -10.74 11.29
C GLU A 144 -1.19 -11.11 10.21
N ALA A 145 -0.79 -11.88 9.21
CA ALA A 145 -1.76 -12.51 8.31
C ALA A 145 -2.13 -13.88 8.89
N ASP A 146 -3.15 -13.94 9.74
CA ASP A 146 -3.83 -15.19 10.07
C ASP A 146 -4.46 -15.72 8.77
N LEU A 147 -3.72 -16.53 8.02
CA LEU A 147 -4.14 -17.07 6.72
C LEU A 147 -4.68 -18.49 6.91
N PRO A 148 -5.83 -18.84 6.29
CA PRO A 148 -6.33 -20.20 6.35
C PRO A 148 -5.37 -21.12 5.62
N ASP A 149 -5.12 -22.28 6.19
CA ASP A 149 -4.53 -23.37 5.44
C ASP A 149 -5.59 -23.99 4.56
N TYR A 150 -5.67 -23.53 3.31
CA TYR A 150 -6.60 -24.08 2.32
C TYR A 150 -6.16 -25.46 1.82
N ALA A 151 -4.86 -25.79 1.86
CA ALA A 151 -4.37 -27.09 1.41
C ALA A 151 -4.80 -28.22 2.35
N ALA A 152 -5.02 -27.93 3.63
CA ALA A 152 -5.54 -28.89 4.60
C ALA A 152 -7.07 -29.06 4.56
N ARG A 153 -7.80 -28.29 3.74
CA ARG A 153 -9.27 -28.18 3.77
C ARG A 153 -9.97 -28.49 2.45
N VAL A 154 -9.20 -28.64 1.37
CA VAL A 154 -9.64 -29.06 0.02
C VAL A 154 -9.24 -30.51 -0.17
#